data_AF-A0A2R6B8U6-F1
#
_entry.id   AF-A0A2R6B8U6-F1
#
_cell.length_a   1.000
_cell.length_b   1.000
_cell.length_c   1.000
_cell.angle_alpha   90.00
_cell.angle_beta   90.00
_cell.angle_gamma   90.00
#
_symmetry.space_group_name_H-M   'P 1'
#
loop_
_entity.id
_entity.type
_entity.pdbx_description
1 polymer ?
#
loop_
_entity_poly.entity_id
_entity_poly.type
_entity_poly.pdbx_seq_one_letter_code
_entity_poly.pdbx_strand_id
1 'polypeptide(L)'
;MQVVFQKSQVAGVINAPASKSFAQRVFACALLTKGVSVIERYTPCDDSERALEALTKMGAIVERQNERVVISVDRLTESEKTLNFGASATSMRIFTGVACVTPGIKVITGDPQLLKRPIKPLIQALKQLGAKIECENDHPPLTIYSSELHGGVVSLDVSISSQFSSALMICTTKAKGETLI
;
A
#
# COMPACT_ATOMS: atom_id res chain seq x y z
N MET A 1 30.60 -9.84 5.22
CA MET A 1 31.17 -8.66 5.91
C MET A 1 31.44 -9.05 7.35
N GLN A 2 32.68 -8.90 7.84
CA GLN A 2 33.02 -9.12 9.24
C GLN A 2 33.06 -7.75 9.94
N VAL A 3 32.20 -7.55 10.94
CA VAL A 3 32.13 -6.30 11.71
C VAL A 3 32.60 -6.59 13.13
N VAL A 4 33.54 -5.79 13.63
CA VAL A 4 34.04 -5.88 15.00
C VAL A 4 33.50 -4.70 15.80
N PHE A 5 32.81 -4.97 16.90
CA PHE A 5 32.26 -3.93 17.78
C PHE A 5 33.15 -3.75 19.01
N GLN A 6 33.40 -2.50 19.40
CA GLN A 6 34.03 -2.15 20.67
C GLN A 6 33.15 -1.14 21.41
N LYS A 7 33.16 -1.22 22.75
CA LYS A 7 32.37 -0.33 23.60
C LYS A 7 32.95 1.09 23.55
N SER A 8 32.10 2.09 23.37
CA SER A 8 32.46 3.51 23.42
C SER A 8 31.35 4.33 24.09
N GLN A 9 31.63 5.61 24.36
CA GLN A 9 30.61 6.59 24.74
C GLN A 9 30.02 7.24 23.48
N VAL A 10 28.71 7.47 23.47
CA VAL A 10 27.99 8.07 22.34
C VAL A 10 27.43 9.44 22.77
N ALA A 11 27.74 10.48 22.01
CA ALA A 11 27.19 11.82 22.17
C ALA A 11 27.01 12.49 20.79
N GLY A 12 25.93 13.24 20.60
CA GLY A 12 25.64 13.95 19.35
C GLY A 12 24.15 13.95 18.99
N VAL A 13 23.83 14.57 17.86
CA VAL A 13 22.48 14.60 17.27
C VAL A 13 22.56 14.02 15.86
N ILE A 14 21.65 13.12 15.53
CA ILE A 14 21.51 12.55 14.18
C ILE A 14 20.09 12.72 13.68
N ASN A 15 19.93 12.86 12.38
CA ASN A 15 18.63 12.75 11.73
C ASN A 15 18.38 11.30 11.38
N ALA A 16 17.35 10.70 11.98
CA ALA A 16 16.93 9.36 11.59
C ALA A 16 16.35 9.39 10.17
N PRO A 17 16.54 8.32 9.38
CA PRO A 17 15.85 8.18 8.09
C PRO A 17 14.33 8.28 8.26
N ALA A 18 13.67 8.78 7.22
CA ALA A 18 12.22 8.93 7.23
C ALA A 18 11.52 7.56 7.26
N SER A 19 10.30 7.54 7.82
CA SER A 19 9.55 6.30 7.99
C SER A 19 9.11 5.71 6.64
N LYS A 20 9.70 4.58 6.28
CA LYS A 20 9.33 3.76 5.11
C LYS A 20 7.83 3.44 5.07
N SER A 21 7.25 3.02 6.19
CA SER A 21 5.82 2.68 6.26
C SER A 21 4.93 3.92 6.16
N PHE A 22 5.38 5.09 6.62
CA PHE A 22 4.64 6.34 6.45
C PHE A 22 4.61 6.74 4.98
N ALA A 23 5.75 6.70 4.29
CA ALA A 23 5.85 7.00 2.86
C ALA A 23 4.85 6.18 2.03
N GLN A 24 4.76 4.87 2.28
CA GLN A 24 3.83 3.99 1.55
C GLN A 24 2.34 4.34 1.76
N ARG A 25 1.96 4.79 2.96
CA ARG A 25 0.59 5.29 3.21
C ARG A 25 0.32 6.58 2.45
N VAL A 26 1.27 7.50 2.48
CA VAL A 26 1.15 8.79 1.78
C VAL A 26 1.07 8.56 0.27
N PHE A 27 1.84 7.63 -0.30
CA PHE A 27 1.76 7.29 -1.72
C PHE A 27 0.39 6.72 -2.10
N ALA A 28 -0.18 5.84 -1.28
CA ALA A 28 -1.53 5.34 -1.47
C ALA A 28 -2.58 6.45 -1.44
N CYS A 29 -2.50 7.38 -0.48
CA CYS A 29 -3.39 8.54 -0.42
C CYS A 29 -3.22 9.47 -1.62
N ALA A 30 -1.98 9.72 -2.06
CA ALA A 30 -1.67 10.54 -3.22
C ALA A 30 -2.31 9.95 -4.49
N LEU A 31 -2.27 8.64 -4.66
CA LEU A 31 -2.90 7.95 -5.79
C LEU A 31 -4.43 8.14 -5.85
N LEU A 32 -5.07 8.24 -4.68
CA LEU A 32 -6.52 8.42 -4.55
C LEU A 32 -6.97 9.89 -4.57
N THR A 33 -6.03 10.82 -4.68
CA THR A 33 -6.27 12.27 -4.67
C THR A 33 -6.18 12.82 -6.10
N LYS A 34 -7.10 13.71 -6.48
CA LYS A 34 -7.03 14.41 -7.76
C LYS A 34 -5.98 15.52 -7.69
N GLY A 35 -5.16 15.66 -8.73
CA GLY A 35 -4.16 16.73 -8.82
C GLY A 35 -2.76 16.27 -8.45
N VAL A 36 -2.00 17.17 -7.81
CA VAL A 36 -0.56 16.98 -7.54
C VAL A 36 -0.30 16.87 -6.05
N SER A 37 0.41 15.82 -5.65
CA SER A 37 0.92 15.63 -4.29
C SER A 37 2.44 15.72 -4.31
N VAL A 38 3.01 16.53 -3.42
CA VAL A 38 4.46 16.67 -3.24
C VAL A 38 4.84 16.08 -1.89
N ILE A 39 5.71 15.07 -1.90
CA ILE A 39 6.23 14.42 -0.70
C ILE A 39 7.70 14.78 -0.58
N GLU A 40 8.05 15.46 0.51
CA GLU A 40 9.41 15.88 0.83
C GLU A 40 10.02 14.96 1.88
N ARG A 41 11.35 14.80 1.84
CA ARG A 41 12.15 14.05 2.83
C ARG A 41 11.69 12.61 3.01
N TYR A 42 11.33 11.90 1.93
CA TYR A 42 11.16 10.46 1.99
C TYR A 42 12.52 9.77 1.81
N THR A 43 12.70 8.59 2.42
CA THR A 43 13.92 7.79 2.23
C THR A 43 13.68 6.76 1.13
N PRO A 44 14.38 6.84 -0.01
CA PRO A 44 14.31 5.83 -1.05
C PRO A 44 14.82 4.48 -0.55
N CYS A 45 14.04 3.44 -0.80
CA CYS A 45 14.37 2.05 -0.50
C CYS A 45 13.53 1.13 -1.37
N ASP A 46 13.90 -0.15 -1.45
CA ASP A 46 13.20 -1.12 -2.29
C ASP A 46 11.68 -1.11 -2.08
N ASP A 47 11.20 -1.13 -0.83
CA ASP A 47 9.76 -1.10 -0.57
C ASP A 47 9.08 0.18 -1.07
N SER A 48 9.68 1.36 -0.87
CA SER A 48 9.08 2.62 -1.31
C SER A 48 9.07 2.70 -2.82
N GLU A 49 10.12 2.22 -3.48
CA GLU A 49 10.20 2.18 -4.93
C GLU A 49 9.18 1.19 -5.53
N ARG A 50 8.92 0.05 -4.89
CA ARG A 50 7.83 -0.86 -5.32
C ARG A 50 6.45 -0.22 -5.23
N ALA A 51 6.20 0.58 -4.18
CA ALA A 51 4.96 1.34 -4.08
C ALA A 51 4.85 2.41 -5.18
N LEU A 52 5.92 3.15 -5.45
CA LEU A 52 5.96 4.15 -6.53
C LEU A 52 5.81 3.51 -7.93
N GLU A 53 6.40 2.34 -8.15
CA GLU A 53 6.23 1.56 -9.38
C GLU A 53 4.76 1.16 -9.57
N ALA A 54 4.07 0.75 -8.49
CA ALA A 54 2.65 0.43 -8.54
C ALA A 54 1.81 1.65 -8.92
N LEU A 55 2.10 2.83 -8.35
CA LEU A 55 1.46 4.09 -8.73
C LEU A 55 1.60 4.37 -10.23
N THR A 56 2.82 4.26 -10.77
CA THR A 56 3.09 4.45 -12.19
C THR A 56 2.31 3.46 -13.05
N LYS A 57 2.30 2.17 -12.68
CA LYS A 57 1.52 1.13 -13.38
C LYS A 57 0.03 1.40 -13.38
N MET A 58 -0.48 2.03 -12.32
CA MET A 58 -1.88 2.41 -12.17
C MET A 58 -2.24 3.71 -12.90
N GLY A 59 -1.26 4.39 -13.51
CA GLY A 59 -1.46 5.56 -14.37
C GLY A 59 -1.04 6.89 -13.76
N ALA A 60 -0.51 6.92 -12.53
CA ALA A 60 0.02 8.15 -11.95
C ALA A 60 1.36 8.53 -12.61
N ILE A 61 1.58 9.82 -12.81
CA ILE A 61 2.89 10.36 -13.19
C ILE A 61 3.69 10.53 -11.90
N VAL A 62 4.87 9.90 -11.82
CA VAL A 62 5.72 9.88 -10.63
C VAL A 62 7.11 10.40 -10.99
N GLU A 63 7.41 11.62 -10.53
CA GLU A 63 8.70 12.27 -10.72
C GLU A 63 9.51 12.21 -9.43
N ARG A 64 10.71 11.63 -9.50
CA ARG A 64 11.60 11.47 -8.35
C ARG A 64 12.75 12.48 -8.41
N GLN A 65 13.08 13.07 -7.26
CA GLN A 65 14.19 14.01 -7.09
C GLN A 65 14.84 13.77 -5.72
N ASN A 66 15.81 12.86 -5.64
CA ASN A 66 16.46 12.46 -4.37
C ASN A 66 15.42 12.02 -3.31
N GLU A 67 15.28 12.79 -2.22
CA GLU A 67 14.33 12.55 -1.13
C GLU A 67 12.96 13.21 -1.37
N ARG A 68 12.70 13.68 -2.58
CA ARG A 68 11.44 14.31 -2.98
C ARG A 68 10.77 13.49 -4.07
N VAL A 69 9.45 13.35 -3.98
CA VAL A 69 8.63 12.74 -5.04
C VAL A 69 7.39 13.58 -5.31
N VAL A 70 7.12 13.82 -6.59
CA VAL A 70 5.93 14.50 -7.08
C VAL A 70 5.05 13.47 -7.76
N ILE A 71 3.81 13.36 -7.30
CA ILE A 71 2.82 12.41 -7.79
C ILE A 71 1.65 13.20 -8.37
N SER A 72 1.41 13.04 -9.67
CA SER A 72 0.31 13.69 -10.38
C SER A 72 -0.68 12.64 -10.88
N VAL A 73 -1.95 12.80 -10.53
CA VAL A 73 -3.03 11.90 -10.92
C VAL A 73 -4.10 12.68 -11.67
N ASP A 74 -4.15 12.47 -12.99
CA ASP A 74 -5.21 12.96 -13.86
C ASP A 74 -6.22 11.84 -14.17
N ARG A 75 -5.73 10.73 -14.73
CA ARG A 75 -6.51 9.53 -15.02
C ARG A 75 -5.76 8.25 -14.63
N LEU A 76 -6.47 7.32 -14.02
CA LEU A 76 -5.96 5.97 -13.73
C LEU A 76 -6.29 5.02 -14.90
N THR A 77 -5.44 4.01 -15.09
CA THR A 77 -5.64 2.99 -16.13
C THR A 77 -6.78 2.02 -15.78
N GLU A 78 -7.52 1.62 -16.81
CA GLU A 78 -8.59 0.61 -16.70
C GLU A 78 -8.12 -0.79 -17.13
N SER A 79 -6.96 -0.90 -17.78
CA SER A 79 -6.41 -2.20 -18.18
C SER A 79 -6.00 -3.04 -16.97
N GLU A 80 -5.89 -4.35 -17.16
CA GLU A 80 -5.26 -5.24 -16.18
C GLU A 80 -3.80 -4.84 -15.93
N LYS A 81 -3.37 -4.86 -14.66
CA LYS A 81 -1.99 -4.57 -14.23
C LYS A 81 -1.52 -5.53 -13.13
N THR A 82 -0.29 -6.02 -13.27
CA THR A 82 0.39 -6.76 -12.21
C THR A 82 1.23 -5.82 -11.34
N LEU A 83 0.89 -5.74 -10.06
CA LEU A 83 1.57 -4.95 -9.04
C LEU A 83 2.44 -5.89 -8.19
N ASN A 84 3.75 -5.83 -8.39
CA ASN A 84 4.72 -6.64 -7.66
C ASN A 84 5.34 -5.81 -6.54
N PHE A 85 5.14 -6.22 -5.28
CA PHE A 85 5.62 -5.50 -4.11
C PHE A 85 6.93 -6.04 -3.51
N GLY A 86 7.61 -6.99 -4.18
CA GLY A 86 8.84 -7.61 -3.69
C GLY A 86 8.65 -8.21 -2.29
N ALA A 87 9.42 -7.72 -1.32
CA ALA A 87 9.30 -8.11 0.10
C ALA A 87 8.39 -7.17 0.94
N SER A 88 7.79 -6.14 0.33
CA SER A 88 7.06 -5.09 1.04
C SER A 88 5.65 -5.50 1.45
N ALA A 89 5.52 -6.06 2.65
CA ALA A 89 4.22 -6.40 3.23
C ALA A 89 3.30 -5.20 3.44
N THR A 90 3.86 -4.06 3.83
CA THR A 90 3.09 -2.84 4.04
C THR A 90 2.49 -2.35 2.72
N SER A 91 3.27 -2.34 1.63
CA SER A 91 2.75 -1.97 0.30
C SER A 91 1.68 -2.96 -0.15
N MET A 92 1.96 -4.27 -0.14
CA MET A 92 0.99 -5.28 -0.56
C MET A 92 -0.37 -5.10 0.14
N ARG A 93 -0.37 -4.96 1.46
CA ARG A 93 -1.61 -4.84 2.25
C ARG A 93 -2.34 -3.53 1.99
N ILE A 94 -1.65 -2.39 1.96
CA ILE A 94 -2.29 -1.09 1.68
C ILE A 94 -2.86 -1.08 0.26
N PHE A 95 -2.06 -1.51 -0.71
CA PHE A 95 -2.46 -1.49 -2.11
C PHE A 95 -3.51 -2.55 -2.48
N THR A 96 -3.69 -3.61 -1.69
CA THR A 96 -4.87 -4.49 -1.79
C THR A 96 -6.17 -3.68 -1.63
N GLY A 97 -6.25 -2.81 -0.61
CA GLY A 97 -7.42 -1.94 -0.41
C GLY A 97 -7.56 -0.90 -1.53
N VAL A 98 -6.47 -0.22 -1.88
CA VAL A 98 -6.45 0.79 -2.96
C VAL A 98 -6.86 0.19 -4.31
N ALA A 99 -6.44 -1.04 -4.60
CA ALA A 99 -6.78 -1.74 -5.83
C ALA A 99 -8.29 -2.01 -5.97
N CYS A 100 -9.01 -2.16 -4.86
CA CYS A 100 -10.46 -2.36 -4.88
C CYS A 100 -11.21 -1.12 -5.40
N VAL A 101 -10.72 0.08 -5.08
CA VAL A 101 -11.42 1.36 -5.33
C VAL A 101 -10.83 2.18 -6.49
N THR A 102 -9.88 1.61 -7.21
CA THR A 102 -9.29 2.21 -8.42
C THR A 102 -9.79 1.47 -9.66
N PRO A 103 -9.84 2.07 -10.85
CA PRO A 103 -10.33 1.41 -12.06
C PRO A 103 -9.50 0.20 -12.50
N GLY A 104 -10.10 -0.72 -13.26
CA GLY A 104 -9.42 -1.89 -13.85
C GLY A 104 -9.18 -3.08 -12.93
N ILE A 105 -8.47 -4.09 -13.46
CA ILE A 105 -8.12 -5.35 -12.78
C ILE A 105 -6.67 -5.28 -12.30
N LYS A 106 -6.39 -5.74 -11.07
CA LYS A 106 -5.06 -5.69 -10.48
C LYS A 106 -4.68 -7.05 -9.92
N VAL A 107 -3.55 -7.57 -10.38
CA VAL A 107 -2.93 -8.76 -9.81
C VAL A 107 -1.87 -8.32 -8.80
N ILE A 108 -2.13 -8.55 -7.52
CA ILE A 108 -1.22 -8.24 -6.42
C ILE A 108 -0.30 -9.43 -6.16
N THR A 109 1.01 -9.23 -6.26
CA THR A 109 2.02 -10.27 -6.08
C THR A 109 3.30 -9.74 -5.44
N GLY A 110 4.27 -10.63 -5.22
CA GLY A 110 5.55 -10.32 -4.60
C GLY A 110 6.45 -11.55 -4.49
N ASP A 111 7.52 -11.41 -3.71
CA ASP A 111 8.49 -12.48 -3.51
C ASP A 111 7.86 -13.67 -2.77
N PRO A 112 8.35 -14.91 -2.96
CA PRO A 112 7.74 -16.11 -2.36
C PRO A 112 7.54 -16.02 -0.84
N GLN A 113 8.41 -15.32 -0.12
CA GLN A 113 8.27 -15.13 1.33
C GLN A 113 7.20 -14.09 1.68
N LEU A 114 6.97 -13.10 0.84
CA LEU A 114 5.88 -12.14 1.01
C LEU A 114 4.52 -12.82 0.82
N LEU A 115 4.39 -13.72 -0.17
CA LEU A 115 3.13 -14.42 -0.46
C LEU A 115 2.66 -15.31 0.71
N LYS A 116 3.57 -15.74 1.59
CA LYS A 116 3.25 -16.50 2.80
C LYS A 116 2.76 -15.63 3.97
N ARG A 117 2.90 -14.30 3.87
CA ARG A 117 2.52 -13.40 4.97
C ARG A 117 0.99 -13.30 5.08
N PRO A 118 0.45 -13.22 6.30
CA PRO A 118 -0.99 -13.18 6.50
C PRO A 118 -1.60 -11.90 5.93
N ILE A 119 -2.69 -12.06 5.20
CA ILE A 119 -3.53 -10.97 4.66
C ILE A 119 -5.03 -11.31 4.70
N LYS A 120 -5.39 -12.55 5.05
CA LYS A 120 -6.77 -13.04 5.13
C LYS A 120 -7.74 -12.11 5.89
N PRO A 121 -7.42 -11.58 7.10
CA PRO A 121 -8.35 -10.68 7.80
C PRO A 121 -8.72 -9.45 6.97
N LEU A 122 -7.74 -8.88 6.25
CA LEU A 122 -7.98 -7.75 5.36
C LEU A 122 -8.85 -8.14 4.15
N ILE A 123 -8.59 -9.29 3.52
CA ILE A 123 -9.39 -9.77 2.38
C ILE A 123 -10.85 -9.96 2.81
N GLN A 124 -11.07 -10.59 3.97
CA GLN A 124 -12.42 -10.83 4.49
C GLN A 124 -13.14 -9.52 4.80
N ALA A 125 -12.47 -8.58 5.47
CA ALA A 125 -13.01 -7.25 5.75
C ALA A 125 -13.38 -6.48 4.46
N LEU A 126 -12.51 -6.51 3.44
CA LEU A 126 -12.79 -5.88 2.15
C LEU A 126 -13.98 -6.55 1.44
N LYS A 127 -14.07 -7.89 1.46
CA LYS A 127 -15.22 -8.62 0.88
C LYS A 127 -16.54 -8.26 1.58
N GLN A 128 -16.54 -8.04 2.90
CA GLN A 128 -17.73 -7.55 3.63
C GLN A 128 -18.20 -6.17 3.13
N LEU A 129 -17.27 -5.32 2.71
CA LEU A 129 -17.57 -4.01 2.10
C LEU A 129 -17.95 -4.11 0.61
N GLY A 130 -18.05 -5.31 0.03
CA GLY A 130 -18.40 -5.52 -1.36
C GLY A 130 -17.22 -5.59 -2.34
N ALA A 131 -15.98 -5.69 -1.83
CA ALA A 131 -14.82 -5.85 -2.70
C ALA A 131 -14.86 -7.19 -3.46
N LYS A 132 -14.46 -7.15 -4.74
CA LYS A 132 -14.35 -8.32 -5.60
C LYS A 132 -12.89 -8.80 -5.66
N ILE A 133 -12.56 -9.81 -4.85
CA ILE A 133 -11.20 -10.35 -4.71
C ILE A 133 -11.21 -11.86 -4.93
N GLU A 134 -10.45 -12.32 -5.91
CA GLU A 134 -10.17 -13.73 -6.19
C GLU A 134 -8.76 -14.09 -5.70
N CYS A 135 -8.66 -15.23 -5.02
CA CYS A 135 -7.43 -15.74 -4.42
C CYS A 135 -7.63 -17.18 -3.97
N GLU A 136 -6.55 -17.94 -3.91
CA GLU A 136 -6.58 -19.30 -3.37
C GLU A 136 -6.49 -19.25 -1.84
N ASN A 137 -7.48 -19.79 -1.13
CA ASN A 137 -7.50 -19.90 0.34
C ASN A 137 -7.24 -18.59 1.11
N ASP A 138 -7.63 -17.43 0.56
CA ASP A 138 -7.32 -16.09 1.09
C ASP A 138 -5.82 -15.79 1.20
N HIS A 139 -5.00 -16.35 0.30
CA HIS A 139 -3.56 -16.09 0.17
C HIS A 139 -3.19 -15.39 -1.14
N PRO A 140 -2.15 -14.53 -1.14
CA PRO A 140 -1.54 -14.00 -2.36
C PRO A 140 -0.97 -15.11 -3.27
N PRO A 141 -0.92 -14.89 -4.60
CA PRO A 141 -1.30 -13.67 -5.31
C PRO A 141 -2.83 -13.44 -5.31
N LEU A 142 -3.23 -12.18 -5.42
CA LEU A 142 -4.64 -11.76 -5.41
C LEU A 142 -5.01 -11.15 -6.76
N THR A 143 -6.14 -11.55 -7.33
CA THR A 143 -6.76 -10.86 -8.46
C THR A 143 -7.90 -9.99 -7.94
N ILE A 144 -7.78 -8.68 -8.11
CA ILE A 144 -8.70 -7.69 -7.58
C ILE A 144 -9.40 -6.98 -8.72
N TYR A 145 -10.72 -7.01 -8.70
CA TYR A 145 -11.56 -6.30 -9.65
C TYR A 145 -12.01 -4.98 -9.02
N SER A 146 -11.87 -3.88 -9.76
CA SER A 146 -12.47 -2.60 -9.38
C SER A 146 -13.93 -2.80 -8.98
N SER A 147 -14.29 -2.31 -7.80
CA SER A 147 -15.61 -2.49 -7.21
C SER A 147 -16.01 -1.26 -6.42
N GLU A 148 -17.31 -1.06 -6.31
CA GLU A 148 -17.87 -0.04 -5.43
C GLU A 148 -17.95 -0.61 -4.02
N LEU A 149 -17.21 -0.01 -3.09
CA LEU A 149 -17.30 -0.38 -1.69
C LEU A 149 -18.50 0.30 -1.04
N HIS A 150 -19.19 -0.42 -0.18
CA HIS A 150 -20.32 0.06 0.60
C HIS A 150 -19.89 0.16 2.06
N GLY A 151 -20.14 1.31 2.67
CA GLY A 151 -19.91 1.51 4.09
C GLY A 151 -20.78 0.58 4.94
N GLY A 152 -20.48 0.54 6.23
CA GLY A 152 -21.11 -0.37 7.19
C GLY A 152 -20.17 -0.63 8.36
N VAL A 153 -20.56 -1.58 9.22
CA VAL A 153 -19.73 -2.03 10.33
C VAL A 153 -18.89 -3.21 9.87
N VAL A 154 -17.58 -3.09 10.02
CA VAL A 154 -16.61 -4.13 9.67
C VAL A 154 -15.80 -4.47 10.90
N SER A 155 -15.81 -5.73 11.32
CA SER A 155 -14.92 -6.19 12.37
C SER A 155 -13.58 -6.61 11.78
N LEU A 156 -12.50 -6.00 12.25
CA LEU A 156 -11.14 -6.31 11.82
C LEU A 156 -10.25 -6.68 13.02
N ASP A 157 -9.74 -7.92 13.00
CA ASP A 157 -8.67 -8.31 13.92
C ASP A 157 -7.33 -7.69 13.48
N VAL A 158 -6.89 -6.68 14.24
CA VAL A 158 -5.63 -5.96 14.03
C VAL A 158 -4.46 -6.54 14.82
N SER A 159 -4.66 -7.59 15.63
CA SER A 159 -3.59 -8.22 16.42
C SER A 159 -2.46 -8.76 15.55
N ILE A 160 -2.81 -9.25 14.35
CA ILE A 160 -1.85 -9.77 13.36
C ILE A 160 -1.07 -8.62 12.71
N SER A 161 -1.72 -7.50 12.40
CA SER A 161 -1.09 -6.38 11.70
C SER A 161 -1.95 -5.12 11.67
N SER A 162 -1.44 -4.03 12.25
CA SER A 162 -2.02 -2.68 12.14
C SER A 162 -2.08 -2.12 10.71
N GLN A 163 -1.41 -2.74 9.75
CA GLN A 163 -1.47 -2.33 8.34
C GLN A 163 -2.84 -2.62 7.73
N PHE A 164 -3.61 -3.55 8.29
CA PHE A 164 -4.95 -3.87 7.81
C PHE A 164 -5.91 -2.70 8.05
N SER A 165 -5.86 -2.07 9.23
CA SER A 165 -6.68 -0.89 9.52
C SER A 165 -6.27 0.28 8.62
N SER A 166 -4.97 0.46 8.36
CA SER A 166 -4.50 1.47 7.41
C SER A 166 -5.07 1.26 6.00
N ALA A 167 -5.07 0.01 5.51
CA ALA A 167 -5.61 -0.32 4.20
C ALA A 167 -7.11 -0.01 4.11
N LEU A 168 -7.89 -0.42 5.12
CA LEU A 168 -9.32 -0.12 5.19
C LEU A 168 -9.58 1.38 5.27
N MET A 169 -8.97 2.09 6.23
CA MET A 169 -9.17 3.54 6.40
C MET A 169 -8.86 4.33 5.12
N ILE A 170 -7.84 3.92 4.35
CA ILE A 170 -7.49 4.59 3.10
C ILE A 170 -8.54 4.30 2.03
N CYS A 171 -8.91 3.03 1.81
CA CYS A 171 -9.84 2.69 0.72
C CYS A 171 -11.29 3.10 1.02
N THR A 172 -11.72 3.11 2.29
CA THR A 172 -13.09 3.49 2.68
C THR A 172 -13.37 4.98 2.49
N THR A 173 -12.34 5.81 2.30
CA THR A 173 -12.54 7.20 1.81
C THR A 173 -13.26 7.27 0.45
N LYS A 174 -13.32 6.15 -0.29
CA LYS A 174 -14.04 5.99 -1.55
C LYS A 174 -15.30 5.12 -1.43
N ALA A 175 -15.63 4.62 -0.24
CA ALA A 175 -16.84 3.83 -0.04
C ALA A 175 -18.09 4.71 -0.04
N LYS A 176 -19.23 4.14 -0.42
CA LYS A 176 -20.55 4.77 -0.29
C LYS A 176 -21.07 4.61 1.13
N GLY A 177 -21.23 5.72 1.83
CA GLY A 177 -21.74 5.76 3.20
C GLY A 177 -20.65 5.69 4.27
N GLU A 178 -21.05 5.84 5.52
CA GLU A 178 -20.15 5.79 6.67
C GLU A 178 -19.60 4.36 6.87
N THR A 179 -18.32 4.23 7.20
CA THR A 179 -17.70 2.95 7.56
C THR A 179 -17.19 3.01 8.99
N LEU A 180 -17.66 2.09 9.82
CA LEU A 180 -17.16 1.86 11.17
C LEU A 180 -16.27 0.62 11.15
N ILE A 181 -15.00 0.77 11.54
CA ILE A 181 -13.99 -0.29 11.60
C ILE A 181 -13.69 -0.60 13.05
#